data_AF-G3IM86-F1
#
_entry.id   AF-G3IM86-F1
#
_cell.length_a   1.000
_cell.length_b   1.000
_cell.length_c   1.000
_cell.angle_alpha   90.00
_cell.angle_beta   90.00
_cell.angle_gamma   90.00
#
_symmetry.space_group_name_H-M   'P 1'
#
loop_
_entity.id
_entity.type
_entity.pdbx_description
1 polymer ?
#
loop_
_entity_poly.entity_id
_entity_poly.type
_entity_poly.pdbx_seq_one_letter_code
_entity_poly.pdbx_strand_id
1 'polypeptide(L)'
;MRLSLCLLLVILAVHCYEADAALVCRAVVRESSVFLMGYEETMRKELEKYDAPPEAVEAKLEVKRCVDSNLSTLEKAEIAKILTVKFHGKLIPSQ
;
A
#
# COMPACT_ATOMS: atom_id res chain seq x y z
N MET A 1 -17.09 32.81 -17.07
CA MET A 1 -16.22 32.52 -15.91
C MET A 1 -16.91 31.57 -14.94
N ARG A 2 -16.92 30.26 -15.24
CA ARG A 2 -17.46 29.21 -14.33
C ARG A 2 -16.45 28.09 -14.05
N LEU A 3 -15.39 28.01 -14.85
CA LEU A 3 -14.32 27.01 -14.70
C LEU A 3 -13.53 27.18 -13.40
N SER A 4 -13.32 28.43 -12.97
CA SER A 4 -12.58 28.74 -11.73
C SER A 4 -13.25 28.15 -10.48
N LEU A 5 -14.58 28.22 -10.38
CA LEU A 5 -15.33 27.65 -9.25
C LEU A 5 -15.25 26.12 -9.21
N CYS A 6 -15.40 25.44 -10.35
CA CYS A 6 -15.29 23.99 -10.42
C CYS A 6 -13.87 23.51 -10.06
N LEU A 7 -12.83 24.19 -10.56
CA LEU A 7 -11.44 23.90 -10.21
C LEU A 7 -11.18 24.08 -8.72
N LEU A 8 -11.69 25.16 -8.11
CA LEU A 8 -11.55 25.40 -6.67
C LEU A 8 -12.25 24.31 -5.85
N LEU A 9 -13.41 23.83 -6.28
CA LEU A 9 -14.13 22.74 -5.59
C LEU A 9 -13.40 21.40 -5.71
N VAL A 10 -12.78 21.10 -6.85
CA VAL A 10 -11.95 19.88 -7.02
C VAL A 10 -10.69 19.96 -6.17
N ILE A 11 -10.02 21.12 -6.16
CA ILE A 11 -8.84 21.36 -5.32
C ILE A 11 -9.23 21.20 -3.84
N LEU A 12 -10.33 21.82 -3.39
CA LEU A 12 -10.84 21.66 -2.03
C LEU A 12 -11.24 20.21 -1.73
N ALA A 13 -11.88 19.49 -2.64
CA ALA A 13 -12.21 18.07 -2.42
C ALA A 13 -10.95 17.20 -2.24
N VAL A 14 -9.89 17.48 -2.99
CA VAL A 14 -8.59 16.79 -2.88
C VAL A 14 -7.81 17.24 -1.63
N HIS A 15 -7.90 18.51 -1.24
CA HIS A 15 -7.19 19.06 -0.05
C HIS A 15 -7.93 18.79 1.26
N CYS A 16 -9.27 18.73 1.25
CA CYS A 16 -10.11 18.30 2.37
C CYS A 16 -10.14 16.77 2.50
N TYR A 17 -9.72 16.04 1.46
CA TYR A 17 -9.13 14.73 1.64
C TYR A 17 -7.70 14.92 2.16
N GLU A 18 -7.57 15.55 3.34
CA GLU A 18 -6.50 15.21 4.25
C GLU A 18 -6.68 13.71 4.45
N ALA A 19 -6.00 12.91 3.63
CA ALA A 19 -5.69 11.56 4.01
C ALA A 19 -5.02 11.77 5.36
N ASP A 20 -5.70 11.35 6.43
CA ASP A 20 -5.23 11.36 7.81
C ASP A 20 -4.06 10.35 7.93
N ALA A 21 -3.05 10.57 7.08
CA ALA A 21 -1.95 9.72 6.70
C ALA A 21 -0.77 9.93 7.63
N ALA A 22 -0.98 10.67 8.73
CA ALA A 22 -0.05 10.70 9.85
C ALA A 22 0.18 9.27 10.38
N LEU A 23 -0.83 8.39 10.29
CA LEU A 23 -0.74 7.01 10.74
C LEU A 23 -1.36 6.06 9.70
N VAL A 24 -0.51 5.27 9.04
CA VAL A 24 -0.99 4.19 8.17
C VAL A 24 -1.64 3.10 9.02
N CYS A 25 -2.79 2.59 8.55
CA CYS A 25 -3.50 1.51 9.22
C CYS A 25 -2.57 0.31 9.44
N ARG A 26 -2.54 -0.20 10.69
CA ARG A 26 -1.71 -1.36 11.05
C ARG A 26 -1.98 -2.59 10.17
N ALA A 27 -3.23 -2.77 9.72
CA ALA A 27 -3.59 -3.84 8.79
C ALA A 27 -2.84 -3.69 7.46
N VAL A 28 -2.78 -2.48 6.89
CA VAL A 28 -2.08 -2.20 5.63
C VAL A 28 -0.58 -2.41 5.78
N VAL A 29 0.02 -1.95 6.88
CA VAL A 29 1.45 -2.18 7.17
C VAL A 29 1.75 -3.68 7.26
N ARG A 30 0.89 -4.43 7.95
CA ARG A 30 1.05 -5.87 8.14
C ARG A 30 0.88 -6.64 6.83
N GLU A 31 -0.18 -6.37 6.08
CA GLU A 31 -0.43 -6.97 4.76
C GLU A 31 0.74 -6.69 3.80
N SER A 32 1.21 -5.44 3.73
CA SER A 32 2.34 -5.06 2.87
C SER A 32 3.64 -5.77 3.27
N SER A 33 3.87 -5.94 4.58
CA SER A 33 5.04 -6.65 5.09
C SER A 33 4.99 -8.14 4.75
N VAL A 34 3.83 -8.78 4.92
CA VAL A 34 3.61 -10.19 4.56
C VAL A 34 3.71 -10.39 3.04
N PHE A 35 3.19 -9.44 2.26
CA PHE A 35 3.26 -9.48 0.81
C PHE A 35 4.71 -9.51 0.31
N LEU A 36 5.55 -8.60 0.82
CA LEU A 36 6.95 -8.48 0.40
C LEU A 36 7.86 -9.57 1.00
N MET A 37 7.70 -9.93 2.27
CA MET A 37 8.67 -10.77 2.98
C MET A 37 8.16 -12.17 3.34
N GLY A 38 6.84 -12.39 3.30
CA GLY A 38 6.23 -13.67 3.62
C GLY A 38 6.14 -14.61 2.41
N TYR A 39 5.74 -15.86 2.66
CA TYR A 39 5.41 -16.83 1.61
C TYR A 39 3.95 -16.68 1.15
N GLU A 40 3.61 -17.26 0.00
CA GLU A 40 2.24 -17.23 -0.54
C GLU A 40 1.20 -17.74 0.48
N GLU A 41 1.50 -18.84 1.18
CA GLU A 41 0.65 -19.40 2.23
C GLU A 41 0.41 -18.43 3.40
N THR A 42 1.45 -17.67 3.78
CA THR A 42 1.31 -16.65 4.82
C THR A 42 0.43 -15.50 4.34
N MET A 43 0.54 -15.11 3.07
CA MET A 43 -0.31 -14.09 2.46
C MET A 43 -1.76 -14.55 2.38
N ARG A 44 -2.01 -15.81 1.99
CA ARG A 44 -3.35 -16.38 1.91
C ARG A 44 -4.06 -16.35 3.27
N LYS A 45 -3.37 -16.82 4.32
CA LYS A 45 -3.85 -16.74 5.71
C LYS A 45 -4.07 -15.31 6.19
N GLU A 46 -3.32 -14.35 5.65
CA GLU A 46 -3.53 -12.94 5.97
C GLU A 46 -4.82 -12.41 5.34
N LEU A 47 -5.06 -12.76 4.08
CA LEU A 47 -6.23 -12.31 3.31
C LEU A 47 -7.56 -12.84 3.86
N GLU A 48 -7.55 -14.02 4.48
CA GLU A 48 -8.72 -14.60 5.18
C GLU A 48 -9.31 -13.66 6.26
N LYS A 49 -8.53 -12.71 6.78
CA LYS A 49 -8.98 -11.76 7.83
C LYS A 49 -9.87 -10.63 7.32
N TYR A 50 -9.88 -10.39 6.01
CA TYR A 50 -10.54 -9.23 5.42
C TYR A 50 -11.92 -9.54 4.81
N ASP A 51 -12.40 -10.78 4.91
CA ASP A 51 -13.64 -11.25 4.29
C ASP A 51 -13.74 -10.82 2.80
N ALA A 52 -12.61 -10.92 2.10
CA ALA A 52 -12.49 -10.45 0.73
C ALA A 52 -13.13 -11.45 -0.25
N PRO A 53 -13.72 -10.98 -1.36
CA PRO A 53 -14.21 -11.85 -2.42
C PRO A 53 -13.10 -12.78 -2.93
N PRO A 54 -13.39 -14.05 -3.28
CA PRO A 54 -12.37 -14.99 -3.76
C PRO A 54 -11.57 -14.48 -4.97
N GLU A 55 -12.21 -13.70 -5.85
CA GLU A 55 -11.57 -13.05 -7.00
C GLU A 55 -10.48 -12.06 -6.57
N ALA A 56 -10.74 -11.25 -5.54
CA ALA A 56 -9.76 -10.29 -5.03
C ALA A 56 -8.59 -11.00 -4.33
N VAL A 57 -8.86 -12.12 -3.65
CA VAL A 57 -7.81 -12.95 -3.03
C VAL A 57 -6.91 -13.54 -4.11
N GLU A 58 -7.47 -14.14 -5.16
CA GLU A 58 -6.69 -14.75 -6.24
C GLU A 58 -5.86 -13.71 -7.00
N ALA A 59 -6.45 -12.56 -7.35
CA ALA A 59 -5.72 -11.47 -7.99
C ALA A 59 -4.53 -11.01 -7.15
N LYS A 60 -4.69 -10.93 -5.82
CA LYS A 60 -3.58 -10.56 -4.93
C LYS A 60 -2.50 -11.64 -4.89
N LEU A 61 -2.87 -12.92 -4.86
CA LEU A 61 -1.93 -14.04 -4.87
C LEU A 61 -1.17 -14.14 -6.20
N GLU A 62 -1.83 -13.83 -7.33
CA GLU A 62 -1.17 -13.74 -8.64
C GLU A 62 -0.06 -12.69 -8.65
N VAL A 63 -0.35 -11.48 -8.16
CA VAL A 63 0.65 -10.41 -8.04
C VAL A 63 1.79 -10.84 -7.10
N LYS A 64 1.46 -11.55 -6.01
CA LYS A 64 2.48 -12.09 -5.09
C LYS A 64 3.41 -13.08 -5.79
N ARG A 65 2.87 -14.03 -6.56
CA ARG A 65 3.69 -15.00 -7.32
C ARG A 65 4.59 -14.30 -8.34
N CYS A 66 4.08 -13.26 -9.00
CA CYS A 66 4.87 -12.44 -9.92
C CYS A 66 6.03 -11.76 -9.19
N VAL A 67 5.76 -11.07 -8.08
CA VAL A 67 6.80 -10.42 -7.25
C VAL A 67 7.79 -11.44 -6.70
N ASP A 68 7.32 -12.60 -6.27
CA ASP A 68 8.17 -13.64 -5.69
C ASP A 68 9.12 -14.28 -6.70
N SER A 69 8.70 -14.37 -7.96
CA SER A 69 9.49 -14.95 -9.05
C SER A 69 10.48 -13.95 -9.66
N ASN A 70 10.16 -12.65 -9.65
CA ASN A 70 10.93 -11.64 -10.37
C ASN A 70 11.84 -10.79 -9.48
N LEU A 71 11.57 -10.69 -8.18
CA LEU A 71 12.38 -9.88 -7.27
C LEU A 71 13.22 -10.76 -6.35
N SER A 72 14.50 -10.40 -6.24
CA SER A 72 15.40 -10.97 -5.23
C SER A 72 15.02 -10.51 -3.83
N THR A 73 15.49 -11.25 -2.82
CA THR A 73 15.30 -10.88 -1.40
C THR A 73 15.87 -9.50 -1.08
N LEU A 74 16.94 -9.08 -1.75
CA LEU A 74 17.56 -7.76 -1.55
C LEU A 74 16.63 -6.64 -2.03
N GLU A 75 16.10 -6.75 -3.26
CA GLU A 75 15.19 -5.76 -3.84
C GLU A 75 13.90 -5.62 -3.00
N LYS A 76 13.33 -6.75 -2.56
CA LYS A 76 12.17 -6.75 -1.65
C LYS A 76 12.49 -6.04 -0.32
N ALA A 77 13.69 -6.23 0.22
CA ALA A 77 14.12 -5.56 1.44
C ALA A 77 14.32 -4.04 1.25
N GLU A 78 14.83 -3.60 0.09
CA GLU A 78 14.93 -2.18 -0.24
C GLU A 78 13.55 -1.53 -0.37
N ILE A 79 12.62 -2.19 -1.06
CA ILE A 79 11.23 -1.75 -1.16
C ILE A 79 10.58 -1.67 0.24
N ALA A 80 10.79 -2.69 1.08
CA ALA A 80 10.25 -2.73 2.44
C ALA A 80 10.77 -1.56 3.30
N LYS A 81 12.05 -1.18 3.16
CA LYS A 81 12.63 -0.01 3.84
C LYS A 81 11.92 1.29 3.43
N ILE A 82 11.70 1.49 2.13
CA ILE A 82 11.01 2.68 1.61
C ILE A 82 9.59 2.76 2.16
N LEU A 83 8.86 1.64 2.13
CA LEU A 83 7.50 1.59 2.66
C LEU A 83 7.46 1.81 4.18
N THR A 84 8.37 1.21 4.94
CA THR A 84 8.47 1.39 6.41
C THR A 84 8.75 2.85 6.78
N VAL A 85 9.64 3.54 6.05
CA VAL A 85 9.93 4.96 6.26
C VAL A 85 8.70 5.83 6.00
N LYS A 86 7.96 5.55 4.91
CA LYS A 86 6.70 6.26 4.60
C LYS A 86 5.59 5.96 5.61
N PHE A 87 5.47 4.71 6.07
CA PHE A 87 4.44 4.29 7.04
C PHE A 87 4.66 4.84 8.45
N HIS A 88 5.90 5.14 8.83
CA HIS A 88 6.25 5.79 10.09
C HIS A 88 6.23 7.33 10.03
N GLY A 89 5.77 7.93 8.92
CA GLY A 89 5.65 9.39 8.80
C GLY A 89 6.98 10.16 8.77
N LYS A 90 8.12 9.46 8.68
CA LYS A 90 9.41 10.13 8.41
C LYS A 90 9.47 10.39 6.91
N LEU A 91 9.07 11.59 6.48
CA LEU A 91 9.52 12.10 5.19
C LEU A 91 11.04 11.97 5.14
N ILE A 92 11.52 11.20 4.16
CA ILE A 92 12.92 11.26 3.75
C ILE A 92 13.19 12.74 3.48
N PRO A 93 14.15 13.40 4.17
CA PRO A 93 14.52 14.75 3.79
C PRO A 93 15.10 14.66 2.38
N SER A 94 14.37 15.20 1.40
CA SER A 94 14.92 15.48 0.09
C SER A 94 16.15 16.36 0.28
N GLN A 95 17.31 15.89 -0.17
CA GLN A 95 18.44 16.78 -0.44
C GLN A 95 18.05 17.85 -1.46
#